data_AF-A0A524IK71-F1
#
_entry.id   AF-A0A524IK71-F1
#
_cell.length_a   1.000
_cell.length_b   1.000
_cell.length_c   1.000
_cell.angle_alpha   90.00
_cell.angle_beta   90.00
_cell.angle_gamma   90.00
#
_symmetry.space_group_name_H-M   'P 1'
#
loop_
_entity.id
_entity.type
_entity.pdbx_description
1 polymer ?
#
loop_
_entity_poly.entity_id
_entity_poly.type
_entity_poly.pdbx_seq_one_letter_code
_entity_poly.pdbx_strand_id
1 'polypeptide(L)'
;DIDRCREVMRLTNEMNRDWRRVLELNRSSPAVYDAMMDGTVYLGVANALRGTEQGVAYFRDLVEELEYKVDAGIGVLPPAANGSITEQRLIFVGVPCYPIFRRFSEMFSEWGGVFVSSTYTWFASGGLDVDFEYDLDRPLESLAEGLLLGVQRAVDAMLFHDRALIEAIDAFGADGVVDHPIKSCRTVSTGLADSRRQVLDNRDVLCLYIESDMMDKRVVSEAQLKNRIDAFFEGLDSRTLRRAGVEGGAS
;
A
#
# COMPACT_ATOMS: atom_id res chain seq x y z
N ASP A 1 -18.91 19.05 -23.49
CA ASP A 1 -20.03 18.12 -23.66
C ASP A 1 -20.37 17.57 -22.28
N ILE A 2 -21.54 17.91 -21.75
CA ILE A 2 -21.92 17.59 -20.37
C ILE A 2 -22.35 16.14 -20.21
N ASP A 3 -22.96 15.55 -21.23
CA ASP A 3 -23.42 14.17 -21.19
C ASP A 3 -22.24 13.21 -21.29
N ARG A 4 -21.24 13.55 -22.10
CA ARG A 4 -19.94 12.86 -22.08
C ARG A 4 -19.25 12.96 -20.71
N CYS A 5 -19.34 14.10 -20.03
CA CYS A 5 -18.77 14.27 -18.69
C CYS A 5 -19.45 13.32 -17.69
N ARG A 6 -20.79 13.29 -17.69
CA ARG A 6 -21.58 12.37 -16.85
C ARG A 6 -21.22 10.91 -17.09
N GLU A 7 -21.03 10.52 -18.35
CA GLU A 7 -20.68 9.16 -18.69
C GLU A 7 -19.29 8.76 -18.15
N VAL A 8 -18.29 9.62 -18.31
CA VAL A 8 -16.95 9.39 -17.75
C VAL A 8 -16.99 9.35 -16.21
N MET A 9 -17.80 10.20 -15.58
CA MET A 9 -17.97 10.22 -14.13
C MET A 9 -18.67 8.95 -13.62
N ARG A 10 -19.69 8.46 -14.32
CA ARG A 10 -20.36 7.18 -14.02
C ARG A 10 -19.37 6.02 -14.05
N LEU A 11 -18.59 5.91 -15.14
CA LEU A 11 -17.55 4.88 -15.28
C LEU A 11 -16.47 5.02 -14.20
N THR A 12 -16.10 6.24 -13.84
CA THR A 12 -15.14 6.50 -12.77
C THR A 12 -15.71 6.05 -11.42
N ASN A 13 -16.99 6.30 -11.11
CA ASN A 13 -17.62 5.84 -9.87
C ASN A 13 -17.60 4.32 -9.76
N GLU A 14 -17.98 3.61 -10.83
CA GLU A 14 -17.94 2.13 -10.85
C GLU A 14 -16.53 1.61 -10.57
N MET A 15 -15.55 2.11 -11.32
CA MET A 15 -14.15 1.74 -11.12
C MET A 15 -13.63 2.12 -9.71
N ASN A 16 -14.13 3.22 -9.14
CA ASN A 16 -13.71 3.68 -7.82
C ASN A 16 -14.21 2.77 -6.68
N ARG A 17 -15.43 2.24 -6.81
CA ARG A 17 -15.95 1.23 -5.86
C ARG A 17 -15.07 -0.02 -5.87
N ASP A 18 -14.75 -0.51 -7.06
CA ASP A 18 -13.96 -1.72 -7.23
C ASP A 18 -12.50 -1.50 -6.77
N TRP A 19 -11.89 -0.34 -7.06
CA TRP A 19 -10.57 0.02 -6.55
C TRP A 19 -10.52 0.01 -5.01
N ARG A 20 -11.50 0.63 -4.35
CA ARG A 20 -11.58 0.61 -2.87
C ARG A 20 -11.76 -0.80 -2.35
N ARG A 21 -12.57 -1.61 -3.02
CA ARG A 21 -12.75 -3.03 -2.67
C ARG A 21 -11.44 -3.82 -2.78
N VAL A 22 -10.65 -3.61 -3.84
CA VAL A 22 -9.30 -4.20 -3.97
C VAL A 22 -8.43 -3.83 -2.77
N LEU A 23 -8.37 -2.54 -2.39
CA LEU A 23 -7.58 -2.11 -1.23
C LEU A 23 -8.04 -2.76 0.08
N GLU A 24 -9.34 -2.93 0.28
CA GLU A 24 -9.92 -3.55 1.48
C GLU A 24 -9.69 -5.06 1.56
N LEU A 25 -9.71 -5.77 0.42
CA LEU A 25 -9.55 -7.22 0.38
C LEU A 25 -8.21 -7.68 0.97
N ASN A 26 -7.16 -6.84 0.89
CA ASN A 26 -5.86 -7.18 1.46
C ASN A 26 -5.79 -7.15 3.00
N ARG A 27 -6.90 -6.79 3.67
CA ARG A 27 -7.05 -7.02 5.13
C ARG A 27 -7.16 -8.52 5.46
N SER A 28 -7.45 -9.38 4.48
CA SER A 28 -7.50 -10.83 4.67
C SER A 28 -6.16 -11.38 5.17
N SER A 29 -6.23 -12.52 5.85
CA SER A 29 -5.07 -13.33 6.22
C SER A 29 -5.31 -14.75 5.68
N PRO A 30 -4.50 -15.22 4.70
CA PRO A 30 -3.33 -14.55 4.14
C PRO A 30 -3.67 -13.33 3.27
N ALA A 31 -2.69 -12.45 3.05
CA ALA A 31 -2.79 -11.34 2.11
C ALA A 31 -2.91 -11.86 0.67
N VAL A 32 -3.83 -11.30 -0.11
CA VAL A 32 -4.17 -11.80 -1.44
C VAL A 32 -3.38 -11.14 -2.57
N TYR A 33 -2.70 -10.02 -2.32
CA TYR A 33 -1.73 -9.41 -3.23
C TYR A 33 -0.67 -8.62 -2.45
N ASP A 34 0.47 -8.29 -3.08
CA ASP A 34 1.46 -7.39 -2.49
C ASP A 34 1.19 -5.93 -2.92
N ALA A 35 0.89 -5.06 -1.96
CA ALA A 35 0.48 -3.68 -2.21
C ALA A 35 1.59 -2.80 -2.79
N MET A 36 2.86 -3.17 -2.64
CA MET A 36 3.98 -2.46 -3.27
C MET A 36 4.20 -2.97 -4.70
N MET A 37 4.18 -4.28 -4.91
CA MET A 37 4.42 -4.89 -6.22
C MET A 37 3.14 -4.87 -7.09
N ASP A 38 2.15 -5.69 -6.75
CA ASP A 38 0.90 -5.83 -7.50
C ASP A 38 0.07 -4.55 -7.44
N GLY A 39 -0.01 -3.93 -6.25
CA GLY A 39 -0.74 -2.69 -6.04
C GLY A 39 -0.24 -1.55 -6.95
N THR A 40 1.06 -1.50 -7.25
CA THR A 40 1.63 -0.53 -8.19
C THR A 40 1.20 -0.80 -9.64
N VAL A 41 1.05 -2.07 -10.03
CA VAL A 41 0.54 -2.44 -11.35
C VAL A 41 -0.93 -2.05 -11.47
N TYR A 42 -1.74 -2.41 -10.46
CA TYR A 42 -3.17 -2.06 -10.41
C TYR A 42 -3.35 -0.54 -10.47
N LEU A 43 -2.54 0.20 -9.71
CA LEU A 43 -2.51 1.66 -9.74
C LEU A 43 -2.22 2.22 -11.14
N GLY A 44 -1.29 1.60 -11.88
CA GLY A 44 -0.99 1.96 -13.27
C GLY A 44 -2.23 1.85 -14.16
N VAL A 45 -2.98 0.75 -14.03
CA VAL A 45 -4.26 0.56 -14.74
C VAL A 45 -5.30 1.58 -14.29
N ALA A 46 -5.39 1.84 -12.98
CA ALA A 46 -6.32 2.80 -12.41
C ALA A 46 -6.10 4.23 -12.95
N ASN A 47 -4.85 4.58 -13.23
CA ASN A 47 -4.52 5.89 -13.79
C ASN A 47 -4.66 5.93 -15.31
N ALA A 48 -4.28 4.87 -16.02
CA ALA A 48 -4.29 4.84 -17.48
C ALA A 48 -5.70 4.67 -18.07
N LEU A 49 -6.57 3.91 -17.41
CA LEU A 49 -7.90 3.52 -17.94
C LEU A 49 -9.07 4.14 -17.15
N ARG A 50 -8.81 5.16 -16.33
CA ARG A 50 -9.84 5.83 -15.54
C ARG A 50 -10.98 6.36 -16.41
N GLY A 51 -12.22 6.06 -16.00
CA GLY A 51 -13.42 6.54 -16.69
C GLY A 51 -13.62 5.91 -18.07
N THR A 52 -13.07 4.72 -18.29
CA THR A 52 -13.27 3.91 -19.50
C THR A 52 -13.95 2.58 -19.16
N GLU A 53 -14.66 1.99 -20.12
CA GLU A 53 -15.28 0.67 -19.94
C GLU A 53 -14.23 -0.43 -19.69
N GLN A 54 -13.05 -0.34 -20.32
CA GLN A 54 -11.96 -1.30 -20.08
C GLN A 54 -11.43 -1.23 -18.65
N GLY A 55 -11.35 -0.03 -18.07
CA GLY A 55 -10.98 0.15 -16.66
C GLY A 55 -12.00 -0.49 -15.72
N VAL A 56 -13.29 -0.25 -15.97
CA VAL A 56 -14.37 -0.88 -15.19
C VAL A 56 -14.33 -2.41 -15.29
N ALA A 57 -14.18 -2.96 -16.49
CA ALA A 57 -14.09 -4.41 -16.68
C ALA A 57 -12.88 -5.00 -15.94
N TYR A 58 -11.71 -4.38 -16.07
CA TYR A 58 -10.49 -4.83 -15.39
C TYR A 58 -10.65 -4.89 -13.87
N PHE A 59 -11.18 -3.84 -13.26
CA PHE A 59 -11.31 -3.79 -11.80
C PHE A 59 -12.41 -4.71 -11.28
N ARG A 60 -13.48 -4.93 -12.04
CA ARG A 60 -14.50 -5.93 -11.71
C ARG A 60 -13.91 -7.34 -11.70
N ASP A 61 -13.18 -7.71 -12.76
CA ASP A 61 -12.52 -9.02 -12.86
C ASP A 61 -11.48 -9.20 -11.76
N LEU A 62 -10.73 -8.14 -11.43
CA LEU A 62 -9.75 -8.14 -10.35
C LEU A 62 -10.40 -8.34 -8.98
N VAL A 63 -11.51 -7.65 -8.70
CA VAL A 63 -12.27 -7.86 -7.44
C VAL A 63 -12.76 -9.30 -7.34
N GLU A 64 -13.33 -9.85 -8.41
CA GLU A 64 -13.81 -11.24 -8.45
C GLU A 64 -12.66 -12.23 -8.15
N GLU A 65 -11.49 -12.04 -8.78
CA GLU A 65 -10.32 -12.88 -8.52
C GLU A 65 -9.84 -12.79 -7.07
N LEU A 66 -9.72 -11.57 -6.53
CA LEU A 66 -9.23 -11.37 -5.17
C LEU A 66 -10.24 -11.88 -4.13
N GLU A 67 -11.54 -11.73 -4.34
CA GLU A 67 -12.58 -12.32 -3.49
C GLU A 67 -12.51 -13.84 -3.49
N TYR A 68 -12.34 -14.46 -4.66
CA TYR A 68 -12.12 -15.91 -4.74
C TYR A 68 -10.87 -16.33 -3.95
N LYS A 69 -9.76 -15.59 -4.05
CA LYS A 69 -8.55 -15.88 -3.28
C LYS A 69 -8.78 -15.75 -1.78
N VAL A 70 -9.53 -14.74 -1.33
CA VAL A 70 -9.91 -14.59 0.09
C VAL A 70 -10.72 -15.80 0.56
N ASP A 71 -11.77 -16.17 -0.16
CA ASP A 71 -12.66 -17.27 0.21
C ASP A 71 -11.95 -18.63 0.20
N ALA A 72 -11.02 -18.82 -0.72
CA ALA A 72 -10.23 -20.05 -0.85
C ALA A 72 -8.98 -20.08 0.07
N GLY A 73 -8.68 -19.00 0.79
CA GLY A 73 -7.46 -18.90 1.62
C GLY A 73 -6.16 -18.90 0.82
N ILE A 74 -6.17 -18.39 -0.41
CA ILE A 74 -5.02 -18.36 -1.32
C ILE A 74 -4.26 -17.04 -1.16
N GLY A 75 -3.10 -17.10 -0.48
CA GLY A 75 -2.21 -15.95 -0.32
C GLY A 75 -1.38 -15.61 -1.55
N VAL A 76 -0.78 -14.42 -1.57
CA VAL A 76 0.16 -13.98 -2.62
C VAL A 76 1.56 -14.57 -2.45
N LEU A 77 2.01 -14.76 -1.21
CA LEU A 77 3.35 -15.26 -0.96
C LEU A 77 3.43 -16.76 -1.27
N PRO A 78 4.49 -17.22 -1.96
CA PRO A 78 4.81 -18.63 -1.97
C PRO A 78 5.20 -19.09 -0.56
N PRO A 79 5.13 -20.39 -0.25
CA PRO A 79 5.66 -20.91 1.02
C PRO A 79 7.10 -20.39 1.25
N ALA A 80 7.35 -19.77 2.39
CA ALA A 80 8.59 -19.05 2.63
C ALA A 80 9.83 -19.98 2.54
N ALA A 81 10.90 -19.50 1.90
CA ALA A 81 12.12 -20.27 1.66
C ALA A 81 12.85 -20.69 2.95
N ASN A 82 12.63 -19.96 4.05
CA ASN A 82 13.19 -20.21 5.37
C ASN A 82 12.33 -21.15 6.24
N GLY A 83 11.22 -21.69 5.72
CA GLY A 83 10.29 -22.52 6.49
C GLY A 83 9.47 -21.73 7.52
N SER A 84 9.48 -20.39 7.47
CA SER A 84 8.58 -19.55 8.26
C SER A 84 7.14 -19.83 7.84
N ILE A 85 6.31 -20.12 8.83
CA ILE A 85 4.91 -20.49 8.67
C ILE A 85 3.99 -19.25 8.78
N THR A 86 4.55 -18.08 9.10
CA THR A 86 3.77 -16.87 9.41
C THR A 86 4.15 -15.74 8.47
N GLU A 87 3.15 -15.26 7.74
CA GLU A 87 3.20 -14.04 6.94
C GLU A 87 3.52 -12.85 7.84
N GLN A 88 4.54 -12.06 7.49
CA GLN A 88 4.85 -10.80 8.18
C GLN A 88 4.24 -9.64 7.40
N ARG A 89 3.29 -8.95 8.03
CA ARG A 89 2.43 -7.97 7.35
C ARG A 89 3.04 -6.58 7.47
N LEU A 90 3.35 -5.97 6.34
CA LEU A 90 4.08 -4.70 6.28
C LEU A 90 3.24 -3.61 5.62
N ILE A 91 3.44 -2.35 6.02
CA ILE A 91 2.94 -1.19 5.28
C ILE A 91 4.10 -0.47 4.61
N PHE A 92 3.96 -0.22 3.31
CA PHE A 92 4.94 0.54 2.54
C PHE A 92 4.60 2.03 2.54
N VAL A 93 5.55 2.86 2.98
CA VAL A 93 5.39 4.32 3.01
C VAL A 93 6.40 4.93 2.04
N GLY A 94 5.89 5.59 1.00
CA GLY A 94 6.71 6.21 -0.03
C GLY A 94 6.34 5.76 -1.44
N VAL A 95 7.34 5.74 -2.33
CA VAL A 95 7.19 5.31 -3.74
C VAL A 95 8.11 4.12 -4.01
N PRO A 96 7.75 3.12 -4.83
CA PRO A 96 8.64 2.00 -5.13
C PRO A 96 9.97 2.42 -5.76
N CYS A 97 11.02 1.64 -5.48
CA CYS A 97 12.32 1.80 -6.13
C CYS A 97 12.31 1.15 -7.53
N TYR A 98 11.80 1.84 -8.54
CA TYR A 98 11.66 1.29 -9.90
C TYR A 98 12.97 0.73 -10.53
N PRO A 99 14.18 1.29 -10.30
CA PRO A 99 15.42 0.77 -10.89
C PRO A 99 15.71 -0.69 -10.60
N ILE A 100 15.20 -1.18 -9.48
CA ILE A 100 15.36 -2.56 -9.00
C ILE A 100 14.01 -3.11 -8.54
N PHE A 101 12.89 -2.69 -9.15
CA PHE A 101 11.52 -2.92 -8.66
C PHE A 101 11.27 -4.35 -8.15
N ARG A 102 11.51 -5.35 -9.01
CA ARG A 102 11.38 -6.76 -8.64
C ARG A 102 12.32 -7.14 -7.50
N ARG A 103 13.60 -6.78 -7.61
CA ARG A 103 14.61 -7.16 -6.63
C ARG A 103 14.36 -6.52 -5.27
N PHE A 104 13.85 -5.29 -5.24
CA PHE A 104 13.43 -4.60 -4.03
C PHE A 104 12.30 -5.37 -3.33
N SER A 105 11.28 -5.81 -4.08
CA SER A 105 10.20 -6.66 -3.53
C SER A 105 10.72 -8.00 -2.99
N GLU A 106 11.60 -8.66 -3.75
CA GLU A 106 12.19 -9.96 -3.38
C GLU A 106 12.95 -9.89 -2.05
N MET A 107 13.61 -8.77 -1.74
CA MET A 107 14.30 -8.60 -0.45
C MET A 107 13.35 -8.73 0.76
N PHE A 108 12.06 -8.45 0.61
CA PHE A 108 11.05 -8.62 1.67
C PHE A 108 10.38 -9.99 1.60
N SER A 109 9.97 -10.43 0.40
CA SER A 109 9.24 -11.69 0.25
C SER A 109 10.12 -12.92 0.51
N GLU A 110 11.44 -12.84 0.30
CA GLU A 110 12.39 -13.88 0.72
C GLU A 110 12.34 -14.18 2.23
N TRP A 111 11.96 -13.19 3.04
CA TRP A 111 11.76 -13.33 4.48
C TRP A 111 10.32 -13.70 4.88
N GLY A 112 9.40 -13.82 3.92
CA GLY A 112 7.97 -13.98 4.19
C GLY A 112 7.23 -12.67 4.50
N GLY A 113 7.84 -11.53 4.19
CA GLY A 113 7.19 -10.23 4.28
C GLY A 113 6.27 -9.96 3.08
N VAL A 114 5.09 -9.42 3.35
CA VAL A 114 4.15 -8.94 2.34
C VAL A 114 3.68 -7.54 2.67
N PHE A 115 3.62 -6.67 1.67
CA PHE A 115 3.03 -5.35 1.85
C PHE A 115 1.51 -5.45 1.77
N VAL A 116 0.83 -5.28 2.90
CA VAL A 116 -0.65 -5.36 2.97
C VAL A 116 -1.31 -4.04 2.61
N SER A 117 -0.60 -2.94 2.77
CA SER A 117 -1.02 -1.61 2.36
C SER A 117 0.16 -0.76 1.91
N SER A 118 -0.12 0.30 1.17
CA SER A 118 0.90 1.21 0.63
C SER A 118 0.36 2.63 0.55
N THR A 119 1.10 3.62 1.05
CA THR A 119 0.71 5.02 0.87
C THR A 119 0.74 5.42 -0.61
N TYR A 120 1.53 4.73 -1.44
CA TYR A 120 1.60 4.99 -2.87
C TYR A 120 0.25 4.77 -3.55
N THR A 121 -0.47 3.69 -3.18
CA THR A 121 -1.81 3.43 -3.71
C THR A 121 -2.85 4.41 -3.20
N TRP A 122 -2.55 5.20 -2.16
CA TRP A 122 -3.40 6.29 -1.70
C TRP A 122 -3.15 7.55 -2.54
N PHE A 123 -1.98 8.18 -2.41
CA PHE A 123 -1.76 9.48 -3.03
C PHE A 123 -1.61 9.44 -4.56
N ALA A 124 -1.00 8.39 -5.11
CA ALA A 124 -0.77 8.32 -6.55
C ALA A 124 -2.02 7.82 -7.31
N SER A 125 -3.05 7.35 -6.59
CA SER A 125 -4.36 7.05 -7.19
C SER A 125 -5.16 8.32 -7.51
N GLY A 126 -4.68 9.51 -7.13
CA GLY A 126 -5.37 10.77 -7.42
C GLY A 126 -6.78 10.82 -6.84
N GLY A 127 -6.94 10.36 -5.60
CA GLY A 127 -8.18 10.43 -4.82
C GLY A 127 -9.14 9.25 -4.98
N LEU A 128 -8.76 8.19 -5.69
CA LEU A 128 -9.62 7.00 -5.83
C LEU A 128 -9.69 6.19 -4.51
N ASP A 129 -8.77 6.36 -3.58
CA ASP A 129 -8.89 5.75 -2.26
C ASP A 129 -9.93 6.43 -1.34
N VAL A 130 -10.51 7.57 -1.76
CA VAL A 130 -11.55 8.29 -1.02
C VAL A 130 -12.92 7.67 -1.29
N ASP A 131 -13.71 7.49 -0.23
CA ASP A 131 -15.13 7.14 -0.31
C ASP A 131 -15.97 8.34 -0.81
N PHE A 132 -15.82 8.65 -2.09
CA PHE A 132 -16.55 9.69 -2.79
C PHE A 132 -17.01 9.19 -4.15
N GLU A 133 -18.24 9.54 -4.49
CA GLU A 133 -18.82 9.28 -5.81
C GLU A 133 -19.35 10.57 -6.40
N TYR A 134 -19.09 10.74 -7.69
CA TYR A 134 -19.57 11.88 -8.44
C TYR A 134 -21.11 11.86 -8.56
N ASP A 135 -21.73 12.99 -8.23
CA ASP A 135 -23.14 13.29 -8.49
C ASP A 135 -23.30 13.70 -9.97
N LEU A 136 -24.02 12.86 -10.72
CA LEU A 136 -24.24 13.02 -12.15
C LEU A 136 -25.28 14.09 -12.48
N ASP A 137 -26.12 14.49 -11.51
CA ASP A 137 -27.10 15.57 -11.70
C ASP A 137 -26.42 16.94 -11.64
N ARG A 138 -25.30 17.04 -10.90
CA ARG A 138 -24.48 18.25 -10.73
C ARG A 138 -23.01 18.00 -11.09
N PRO A 139 -22.71 17.64 -12.35
CA PRO A 139 -21.41 17.07 -12.72
C PRO A 139 -20.25 18.05 -12.56
N LEU A 140 -20.43 19.36 -12.75
CA LEU A 140 -19.31 20.30 -12.61
C LEU A 140 -18.98 20.58 -11.15
N GLU A 141 -19.99 20.79 -10.32
CA GLU A 141 -19.83 21.00 -8.88
C GLU A 141 -19.28 19.74 -8.20
N SER A 142 -19.80 18.57 -8.57
CA SER A 142 -19.31 17.30 -8.02
C SER A 142 -17.89 16.97 -8.47
N LEU A 143 -17.52 17.30 -9.72
CA LEU A 143 -16.13 17.18 -10.17
C LEU A 143 -15.20 18.07 -9.34
N ALA A 144 -15.60 19.31 -9.08
CA ALA A 144 -14.80 20.23 -8.28
C ALA A 144 -14.64 19.74 -6.83
N GLU A 145 -15.70 19.21 -6.23
CA GLU A 145 -15.67 18.62 -4.90
C GLU A 145 -14.75 17.39 -4.83
N GLY A 146 -14.93 16.44 -5.75
CA GLY A 146 -14.09 15.24 -5.81
C GLY A 146 -12.61 15.55 -6.04
N LEU A 147 -12.30 16.56 -6.86
CA LEU A 147 -10.93 17.03 -7.05
C LEU A 147 -10.34 17.59 -5.76
N LEU A 148 -11.08 18.42 -5.02
CA LEU A 148 -10.61 19.01 -3.76
C LEU A 148 -10.37 17.94 -2.70
N LEU A 149 -11.31 17.01 -2.53
CA LEU A 149 -11.19 15.89 -1.59
C LEU A 149 -10.01 14.98 -1.97
N GLY A 150 -9.87 14.64 -3.25
CA GLY A 150 -8.78 13.80 -3.74
C GLY A 150 -7.41 14.45 -3.57
N VAL A 151 -7.28 15.75 -3.86
CA VAL A 151 -6.03 16.50 -3.64
C VAL A 151 -5.70 16.60 -2.17
N GLN A 152 -6.69 16.90 -1.31
CA GLN A 152 -6.48 16.93 0.14
C GLN A 152 -5.98 15.56 0.63
N ARG A 153 -6.67 14.47 0.26
CA ARG A 153 -6.28 13.11 0.64
C ARG A 153 -4.87 12.76 0.18
N ALA A 154 -4.51 13.10 -1.06
CA ALA A 154 -3.19 12.83 -1.60
C ALA A 154 -2.09 13.62 -0.87
N VAL A 155 -2.33 14.89 -0.55
CA VAL A 155 -1.39 15.72 0.22
C VAL A 155 -1.22 15.19 1.63
N ASP A 156 -2.32 14.84 2.31
CA ASP A 156 -2.28 14.25 3.65
C ASP A 156 -1.52 12.91 3.62
N ALA A 157 -1.77 12.04 2.65
CA ALA A 157 -1.05 10.78 2.48
C ALA A 157 0.47 10.95 2.19
N MET A 158 0.90 12.10 1.66
CA MET A 158 2.32 12.40 1.44
C MET A 158 3.00 13.10 2.61
N LEU A 159 2.33 14.06 3.26
CA LEU A 159 2.92 14.97 4.24
C LEU A 159 2.50 14.72 5.69
N PHE A 160 1.30 14.17 5.91
CA PHE A 160 0.64 14.06 7.22
C PHE A 160 -0.03 12.68 7.40
N HIS A 161 0.63 11.63 6.93
CA HIS A 161 0.04 10.30 6.86
C HIS A 161 0.06 9.53 8.18
N ASP A 162 0.61 10.09 9.26
CA ASP A 162 0.79 9.40 10.55
C ASP A 162 -0.53 8.84 11.10
N ARG A 163 -1.61 9.64 11.08
CA ARG A 163 -2.94 9.18 11.52
C ARG A 163 -3.48 8.05 10.64
N ALA A 164 -3.46 8.25 9.33
CA ALA A 164 -3.94 7.24 8.36
C ALA A 164 -3.09 5.95 8.42
N LEU A 165 -1.80 6.07 8.72
CA LEU A 165 -0.88 4.96 8.87
C LEU A 165 -1.16 4.19 10.15
N ILE A 166 -1.42 4.87 11.27
CA ILE A 166 -1.84 4.24 12.53
C ILE A 166 -3.15 3.46 12.33
N GLU A 167 -4.14 4.04 11.66
CA GLU A 167 -5.39 3.37 11.33
C GLU A 167 -5.17 2.16 10.41
N ALA A 168 -4.27 2.29 9.42
CA ALA A 168 -3.93 1.19 8.52
C ALA A 168 -3.17 0.07 9.23
N ILE A 169 -2.29 0.37 10.19
CA ILE A 169 -1.62 -0.64 11.02
C ILE A 169 -2.65 -1.52 11.71
N ASP A 170 -3.66 -0.91 12.33
CA ASP A 170 -4.71 -1.64 13.04
C ASP A 170 -5.62 -2.41 12.07
N ALA A 171 -6.08 -1.74 11.00
CA ALA A 171 -7.04 -2.31 10.06
C ALA A 171 -6.48 -3.49 9.25
N PHE A 172 -5.18 -3.47 8.97
CA PHE A 172 -4.50 -4.52 8.21
C PHE A 172 -3.69 -5.47 9.08
N GLY A 173 -3.64 -5.28 10.40
CA GLY A 173 -2.85 -6.12 11.32
C GLY A 173 -1.36 -6.13 10.97
N ALA A 174 -0.79 -4.96 10.71
CA ALA A 174 0.61 -4.85 10.28
C ALA A 174 1.58 -5.05 11.45
N ASP A 175 2.63 -5.84 11.22
CA ASP A 175 3.74 -6.07 12.15
C ASP A 175 4.82 -4.99 12.06
N GLY A 176 4.91 -4.35 10.89
CA GLY A 176 5.93 -3.35 10.62
C GLY A 176 5.58 -2.35 9.52
N VAL A 177 6.36 -1.27 9.51
CA VAL A 177 6.25 -0.17 8.54
C VAL A 177 7.60 0.02 7.87
N VAL A 178 7.59 0.19 6.55
CA VAL A 178 8.79 0.45 5.75
C VAL A 178 8.69 1.85 5.16
N ASP A 179 9.37 2.80 5.78
CA ASP A 179 9.55 4.17 5.29
C ASP A 179 10.65 4.19 4.22
N HIS A 180 10.29 4.63 3.02
CA HIS A 180 11.16 4.70 1.86
C HIS A 180 11.34 6.15 1.37
N PRO A 181 12.19 6.95 2.03
CA PRO A 181 12.58 8.27 1.52
C PRO A 181 13.25 8.16 0.14
N ILE A 182 12.78 9.02 -0.76
CA ILE A 182 13.22 9.14 -2.14
C ILE A 182 14.05 10.41 -2.30
N LYS A 183 15.32 10.26 -2.71
CA LYS A 183 16.23 11.40 -2.92
C LYS A 183 15.68 12.46 -3.88
N SER A 184 15.05 12.03 -4.98
CA SER A 184 14.45 12.94 -5.97
C SER A 184 13.08 13.50 -5.57
N CYS A 185 12.27 12.79 -4.78
CA CYS A 185 10.93 13.21 -4.38
C CYS A 185 10.92 13.72 -2.94
N ARG A 186 11.29 14.99 -2.78
CA ARG A 186 11.32 15.65 -1.47
C ARG A 186 9.96 15.69 -0.79
N THR A 187 8.88 15.90 -1.55
CA THR A 187 7.52 16.01 -1.01
C THR A 187 7.14 14.77 -0.20
N VAL A 188 7.24 13.59 -0.80
CA VAL A 188 6.92 12.31 -0.13
C VAL A 188 7.88 12.00 1.02
N SER A 189 9.12 12.53 0.96
CA SER A 189 10.15 12.24 1.96
C SER A 189 10.15 13.20 3.16
N THR A 190 9.52 14.37 3.06
CA THR A 190 9.69 15.46 4.04
C THR A 190 9.12 15.13 5.42
N GLY A 191 8.03 14.36 5.50
CA GLY A 191 7.34 14.03 6.75
C GLY A 191 7.68 12.67 7.38
N LEU A 192 8.49 11.83 6.72
CA LEU A 192 8.64 10.42 7.10
C LEU A 192 9.26 10.23 8.49
N ALA A 193 10.26 11.04 8.86
CA ALA A 193 10.92 10.91 10.16
C ALA A 193 9.99 11.25 11.34
N ASP A 194 9.19 12.30 11.20
CA ASP A 194 8.22 12.71 12.22
C ASP A 194 7.05 11.74 12.29
N SER A 195 6.54 11.28 11.14
CA SER A 195 5.50 10.25 11.05
C SER A 195 5.93 8.94 11.72
N ARG A 196 7.15 8.46 11.43
CA ARG A 196 7.73 7.27 12.07
C ARG A 196 7.76 7.40 13.58
N ARG A 197 8.09 8.59 14.11
CA ARG A 197 8.05 8.85 15.55
C ARG A 197 6.63 8.72 16.09
N GLN A 198 5.65 9.35 15.45
CA GLN A 198 4.25 9.25 15.87
C GLN A 198 3.75 7.80 15.85
N VAL A 199 4.09 7.03 14.82
CA VAL A 199 3.74 5.60 14.75
C VAL A 199 4.32 4.83 15.93
N LEU A 200 5.62 4.97 16.21
CA LEU A 200 6.28 4.25 17.30
C LEU A 200 5.79 4.67 18.69
N ASP A 201 5.36 5.93 18.86
CA ASP A 201 4.78 6.43 20.11
C ASP A 201 3.36 5.86 20.35
N ASN A 202 2.66 5.43 19.30
CA ASN A 202 1.25 5.02 19.37
C ASN A 202 1.00 3.52 19.13
N ARG A 203 1.91 2.79 18.46
CA ARG A 203 1.72 1.39 18.09
C ARG A 203 2.98 0.57 18.32
N ASP A 204 2.79 -0.65 18.83
CA ASP A 204 3.87 -1.62 19.04
C ASP A 204 4.18 -2.36 17.73
N VAL A 205 4.73 -1.64 16.76
CA VAL A 205 5.24 -2.14 15.45
C VAL A 205 6.74 -1.85 15.30
N LEU A 206 7.41 -2.51 14.36
CA LEU A 206 8.79 -2.16 14.00
C LEU A 206 8.81 -1.27 12.74
N CYS A 207 9.63 -0.23 12.73
CA CYS A 207 9.75 0.67 11.57
C CYS A 207 11.15 0.62 10.93
N LEU A 208 11.23 0.28 9.65
CA LEU A 208 12.43 0.34 8.81
C LEU A 208 12.45 1.63 8.00
N TYR A 209 13.58 2.34 8.00
CA TYR A 209 13.73 3.62 7.27
C TYR A 209 14.82 3.52 6.20
N ILE A 210 14.51 3.12 4.96
CA ILE A 210 15.51 2.84 3.91
C ILE A 210 15.52 3.90 2.82
N GLU A 211 16.68 4.48 2.51
CA GLU A 211 16.76 5.54 1.51
C GLU A 211 17.25 5.02 0.16
N SER A 212 16.55 5.41 -0.91
CA SER A 212 17.00 5.20 -2.29
C SER A 212 16.46 6.28 -3.23
N ASP A 213 16.12 5.94 -4.47
CA ASP A 213 15.48 6.82 -5.43
C ASP A 213 14.39 6.10 -6.22
N MET A 214 13.44 6.88 -6.76
CA MET A 214 12.33 6.37 -7.55
C MET A 214 12.82 5.90 -8.92
N MET A 215 13.80 6.57 -9.54
CA MET A 215 14.20 6.32 -10.93
C MET A 215 15.73 6.34 -11.14
N ASP A 216 16.49 7.02 -10.29
CA ASP A 216 17.94 7.15 -10.46
C ASP A 216 18.71 5.98 -9.85
N LYS A 217 19.06 5.00 -10.68
CA LYS A 217 19.84 3.83 -10.26
C LYS A 217 21.20 4.19 -9.64
N ARG A 218 21.79 5.34 -9.96
CA ARG A 218 23.15 5.71 -9.50
C ARG A 218 23.23 5.91 -7.99
N VAL A 219 22.10 6.16 -7.35
CA VAL A 219 22.00 6.41 -5.90
C VAL A 219 21.32 5.27 -5.14
N VAL A 220 21.20 4.09 -5.79
CA VAL A 220 20.64 2.86 -5.22
C VAL A 220 21.76 1.87 -4.93
N SER A 221 21.85 1.39 -3.69
CA SER A 221 22.80 0.36 -3.27
C SER A 221 22.05 -0.88 -2.79
N GLU A 222 21.92 -1.88 -3.66
CA GLU A 222 21.19 -3.12 -3.35
C GLU A 222 21.74 -3.83 -2.11
N ALA A 223 23.07 -3.89 -1.95
CA ALA A 223 23.70 -4.51 -0.79
C ALA A 223 23.38 -3.76 0.52
N GLN A 224 23.37 -2.42 0.48
CA GLN A 224 23.02 -1.62 1.65
C GLN A 224 21.53 -1.78 2.01
N LEU A 225 20.64 -1.77 1.02
CA LEU A 225 19.21 -2.00 1.23
C LEU A 225 18.98 -3.38 1.84
N LYS A 226 19.56 -4.43 1.23
CA LYS A 226 19.44 -5.80 1.69
C LYS A 226 19.90 -5.97 3.14
N ASN A 227 21.09 -5.49 3.50
CA ASN A 227 21.60 -5.63 4.88
C ASN A 227 20.66 -5.00 5.92
N ARG A 228 20.00 -3.89 5.58
CA ARG A 228 19.07 -3.21 6.49
C ARG A 228 17.72 -3.90 6.57
N ILE A 229 17.27 -4.48 5.47
CA ILE A 229 16.06 -5.30 5.42
C ILE A 229 16.27 -6.59 6.21
N ASP A 230 17.39 -7.28 6.01
CA ASP A 230 17.73 -8.50 6.77
C ASP A 230 17.72 -8.24 8.29
N ALA A 231 18.39 -7.17 8.74
CA ALA A 231 18.39 -6.78 10.16
C ALA A 231 16.99 -6.40 10.70
N PHE A 232 16.11 -5.88 9.85
CA PHE A 232 14.73 -5.56 10.22
C PHE A 232 13.90 -6.83 10.46
N PHE A 233 14.03 -7.81 9.58
CA PHE A 233 13.35 -9.11 9.72
C PHE A 233 13.86 -9.93 10.90
N GLU A 234 15.18 -9.95 11.15
CA GLU A 234 15.76 -10.52 12.36
C GLU A 234 15.16 -9.90 13.65
N GLY A 235 14.88 -8.59 13.60
CA GLY A 235 14.21 -7.84 14.66
C GLY A 235 12.74 -8.24 14.84
N LEU A 236 12.00 -8.44 13.75
CA LEU A 236 10.62 -8.92 13.78
C LEU A 236 10.53 -10.34 14.37
N ASP A 237 11.37 -11.27 13.91
CA ASP A 237 11.42 -12.65 14.42
C ASP A 237 11.74 -12.68 15.92
N SER A 238 12.75 -11.91 16.34
CA SER A 238 13.13 -11.78 17.76
C SER A 238 11.97 -11.28 18.63
N ARG A 239 11.12 -10.42 18.08
CA ARG A 239 9.97 -9.84 18.79
C ARG A 239 8.81 -10.83 18.89
N THR A 240 8.53 -11.56 17.81
CA THR A 240 7.55 -12.65 17.79
C THR A 240 7.90 -13.73 18.81
N LEU A 241 9.17 -14.16 18.86
CA LEU A 241 9.63 -15.15 19.83
C LEU A 241 9.49 -14.66 21.29
N ARG A 242 9.76 -13.37 21.55
CA ARG A 242 9.56 -12.78 22.89
C ARG A 242 8.09 -12.77 23.30
N ARG A 243 7.17 -12.40 22.39
CA ARG A 243 5.73 -12.41 22.67
C ARG A 243 5.24 -13.82 22.99
N ALA A 244 5.62 -14.82 22.18
CA ALA A 244 5.27 -16.21 22.41
C ALA A 244 5.84 -16.77 23.73
N GLY A 245 7.06 -16.38 24.10
CA GLY A 245 7.70 -16.78 25.37
C GLY A 245 7.06 -16.15 26.62
N VAL A 246 6.50 -14.94 26.51
CA VAL A 246 5.76 -14.28 27.60
C VAL A 246 4.39 -14.94 27.81
N GLU A 247 3.71 -15.33 26.73
CA GLU A 247 2.41 -16.02 26.80
C GLU A 247 2.52 -17.45 27.34
N GLY A 248 3.59 -18.19 26.98
CA GLY A 248 3.84 -19.54 27.50
C GLY A 248 4.33 -19.61 28.95
N GLY A 249 4.74 -18.49 29.56
CA GLY A 249 5.14 -18.41 30.96
C GLY A 249 4.01 -17.98 31.92
N ALA A 250 2.85 -17.61 31.38
CA ALA A 250 1.68 -17.16 32.14
C ALA A 250 0.60 -18.25 32.33
N SER A 251 0.87 -19.50 31.93
CA SER A 251 0.00 -20.67 32.17
C SER A 251 0.46 -21.54 33.33
#